data_AF-A0A942KLQ1-F1
#
_entry.id   AF-A0A942KLQ1-F1
#
_cell.length_a   1.000
_cell.length_b   1.000
_cell.length_c   1.000
_cell.angle_alpha   90.00
_cell.angle_beta   90.00
_cell.angle_gamma   90.00
#
_symmetry.space_group_name_H-M   'P 1'
#
loop_
_entity.id
_entity.type
_entity.pdbx_description
1 polymer ?
#
loop_
_entity_poly.entity_id
_entity_poly.type
_entity_poly.pdbx_seq_one_letter_code
_entity_poly.pdbx_strand_id
1 'polypeptide(L)'
;MKVILLLTFGYFISHFVIDFIKTLLAKKLSNQKIILFYGDQILHLNVLFLISLLISNYLSINSILFENELIINWLLAILLINKTANVIFQVTFEKFSPKSENERLDPLFHHDELDNYDCRNKTVHDIGFENAGALIGILERLLIIIMLAIGDVTAIAFALGIKSIVRFEKLKEPKFGEYFLIGTLFSVIYTLVVYILIFKFRFS
;
A
#
# COMPACT_ATOMS: atom_id res chain seq x y z
N MET A 1 -26.54 16.88 14.36
CA MET A 1 -25.20 17.24 14.87
C MET A 1 -24.75 16.39 16.07
N LYS A 2 -25.52 16.29 17.17
CA LYS A 2 -25.12 15.49 18.37
C LYS A 2 -24.88 13.99 18.09
N VAL A 3 -25.72 13.37 17.25
CA VAL A 3 -25.57 11.93 16.91
C VAL A 3 -24.33 11.66 16.06
N ILE A 4 -24.06 12.52 15.07
CA ILE A 4 -22.83 12.41 14.24
C ILE A 4 -21.59 12.52 15.12
N LEU A 5 -21.59 13.45 16.08
CA LEU A 5 -20.49 13.65 17.03
C LEU A 5 -20.30 12.43 17.96
N LEU A 6 -21.39 11.76 18.34
CA LEU A 6 -21.34 10.53 19.14
C LEU A 6 -20.82 9.33 18.32
N LEU A 7 -21.17 9.24 17.03
CA LEU A 7 -20.67 8.20 16.13
C LEU A 7 -19.19 8.37 15.80
N THR A 8 -18.72 9.59 15.54
CA THR A 8 -17.28 9.86 15.32
C THR A 8 -16.46 9.66 16.60
N PHE A 9 -17.02 9.99 17.76
CA PHE A 9 -16.40 9.65 19.05
C PHE A 9 -16.31 8.14 19.29
N GLY A 10 -17.37 7.40 18.92
CA GLY A 10 -17.37 5.94 18.95
C GLY A 10 -16.31 5.31 18.05
N TYR A 11 -16.12 5.84 16.84
CA TYR A 11 -15.02 5.44 15.94
C TYR A 11 -13.66 5.61 16.62
N PHE A 12 -13.43 6.77 17.24
CA PHE A 12 -12.15 7.07 17.89
C PHE A 12 -11.85 6.11 19.05
N ILE A 13 -12.86 5.81 19.87
CA ILE A 13 -12.73 4.82 20.95
C ILE A 13 -12.42 3.44 20.37
N SER A 14 -13.15 3.01 19.34
CA SER A 14 -12.95 1.70 18.73
C SER A 14 -11.53 1.57 18.15
N HIS A 15 -11.04 2.60 17.46
CA HIS A 15 -9.67 2.64 16.95
C HIS A 15 -8.65 2.49 18.08
N PHE A 16 -8.82 3.26 19.16
CA PHE A 16 -7.94 3.22 20.32
C PHE A 16 -7.94 1.84 21.00
N VAL A 17 -9.11 1.22 21.13
CA VAL A 17 -9.27 -0.12 21.72
C VAL A 17 -8.59 -1.18 20.86
N ILE A 18 -8.74 -1.13 19.53
CA ILE A 18 -8.09 -2.08 18.61
C ILE A 18 -6.56 -1.98 18.72
N ASP A 19 -6.03 -0.75 18.69
CA ASP A 19 -4.59 -0.52 18.84
C ASP A 19 -4.07 -0.99 20.20
N PHE A 20 -4.83 -0.73 21.27
CA PHE A 20 -4.48 -1.19 22.62
C PHE A 20 -4.45 -2.72 22.69
N ILE A 21 -5.49 -3.40 22.19
CA ILE A 21 -5.56 -4.87 22.15
C ILE A 21 -4.40 -5.46 21.34
N LYS A 22 -4.05 -4.84 20.20
CA LYS A 22 -2.91 -5.25 19.37
C LYS A 22 -1.60 -5.17 20.15
N THR A 23 -1.37 -4.11 20.94
CA THR A 23 -0.14 -3.99 21.75
C THR A 23 -0.04 -5.06 22.83
N LEU A 24 -1.18 -5.48 23.42
CA LEU A 24 -1.22 -6.58 24.39
C LEU A 24 -0.97 -7.94 23.73
N LEU A 25 -1.58 -8.19 22.57
CA LEU A 25 -1.37 -9.41 21.78
C LEU A 25 0.06 -9.51 21.24
N ALA A 26 0.67 -8.39 20.84
CA ALA A 26 2.04 -8.35 20.31
C ALA A 26 3.07 -8.81 21.34
N LYS A 27 2.85 -8.53 22.63
CA LYS A 27 3.71 -9.03 23.72
C LYS A 27 3.62 -10.54 23.90
N LYS A 28 2.47 -11.16 23.57
CA LYS A 28 2.21 -12.60 23.76
C LYS A 28 2.49 -13.44 22.50
N LEU A 29 2.37 -12.87 21.31
CA LEU A 29 2.44 -13.55 20.01
C LEU A 29 3.57 -12.99 19.11
N SER A 30 4.75 -12.76 19.70
CA SER A 30 5.94 -12.19 19.03
C SER A 30 6.30 -12.85 17.68
N ASN A 31 6.00 -14.15 17.52
CA ASN A 31 6.39 -14.92 16.33
C ASN A 31 5.41 -14.82 15.14
N GLN A 32 4.28 -14.09 15.27
CA GLN A 32 3.21 -14.03 14.25
C GLN A 32 2.89 -12.61 13.74
N LYS A 33 3.91 -11.77 13.52
CA LYS A 33 3.75 -10.35 13.10
C LYS A 33 2.77 -10.12 11.94
N ILE A 34 2.77 -11.01 10.93
CA ILE A 34 1.88 -10.93 9.76
C ILE A 34 0.40 -11.10 10.18
N ILE A 35 0.10 -12.08 11.03
CA ILE A 35 -1.27 -12.37 11.48
C ILE A 35 -1.79 -11.22 12.34
N LEU A 36 -0.95 -10.66 13.23
CA LEU A 36 -1.32 -9.47 14.01
C LEU A 36 -1.60 -8.25 13.13
N PHE A 37 -0.83 -8.06 12.05
CA PHE A 37 -1.04 -6.95 11.13
C PHE A 37 -2.36 -7.11 10.36
N TYR A 38 -2.62 -8.26 9.75
CA TYR A 38 -3.86 -8.48 9.01
C TYR A 38 -5.10 -8.48 9.90
N GLY A 39 -5.00 -9.04 11.12
CA GLY A 39 -6.11 -9.01 12.08
C GLY A 39 -6.50 -7.60 12.49
N ASP A 40 -5.50 -6.73 12.71
CA ASP A 40 -5.69 -5.30 12.98
C ASP A 40 -6.39 -4.58 11.81
N GLN A 41 -5.92 -4.78 10.57
CA GLN A 41 -6.54 -4.17 9.39
C GLN A 41 -7.99 -4.63 9.15
N ILE A 42 -8.28 -5.92 9.38
CA ILE A 42 -9.65 -6.46 9.25
C ILE A 42 -10.57 -5.88 10.33
N LEU A 43 -10.11 -5.76 11.57
CA LEU A 43 -10.91 -5.16 12.65
C LEU A 43 -11.24 -3.69 12.37
N HIS A 44 -10.26 -2.89 11.95
CA HIS A 44 -10.48 -1.49 11.60
C HIS A 44 -11.45 -1.33 10.41
N LEU A 45 -11.33 -2.16 9.38
CA LEU A 45 -12.26 -2.14 8.23
C LEU A 45 -13.68 -2.53 8.63
N ASN A 46 -13.85 -3.53 9.50
CA ASN A 46 -15.18 -3.92 10.00
C ASN A 46 -15.84 -2.80 10.82
N VAL A 47 -15.07 -2.09 11.64
CA VAL A 47 -15.59 -0.93 12.40
C VAL A 47 -16.02 0.18 11.45
N LEU A 48 -15.22 0.50 10.43
CA LEU A 48 -15.57 1.48 9.42
C LEU A 48 -16.86 1.09 8.67
N PHE A 49 -16.99 -0.18 8.28
CA PHE A 49 -18.18 -0.70 7.62
C PHE A 49 -19.43 -0.62 8.52
N LEU A 50 -19.32 -1.01 9.79
CA LEU A 50 -20.44 -0.95 10.75
C LEU A 50 -20.89 0.49 11.00
N ILE A 51 -19.94 1.42 11.17
CA ILE A 51 -20.23 2.84 11.35
C ILE A 51 -20.84 3.42 10.08
N SER A 52 -20.36 3.01 8.90
CA SER A 52 -20.96 3.39 7.62
C SER A 52 -22.43 2.96 7.53
N LEU A 53 -22.79 1.74 7.95
CA LEU A 53 -24.18 1.27 7.99
C LEU A 53 -25.05 2.09 8.98
N LEU A 54 -24.52 2.36 10.18
CA LEU A 54 -25.22 3.16 11.20
C LEU A 54 -25.43 4.60 10.74
N ILE A 55 -24.43 5.20 10.09
CA ILE A 55 -24.51 6.54 9.50
C ILE A 55 -25.49 6.56 8.34
N SER A 56 -25.47 5.57 7.43
CA SER A 56 -26.40 5.48 6.30
C SER A 56 -27.86 5.48 6.76
N ASN A 57 -28.18 4.67 7.78
CA ASN A 57 -29.53 4.64 8.35
C ASN A 57 -29.93 5.97 9.01
N TYR A 58 -28.97 6.70 9.60
CA TYR A 58 -29.22 8.00 10.22
C TYR A 58 -29.29 9.17 9.22
N LEU A 59 -28.48 9.12 8.14
CA LEU A 59 -28.40 10.16 7.11
C LEU A 59 -29.48 10.05 6.03
N SER A 60 -30.18 8.92 5.93
CA SER A 60 -31.44 8.79 5.17
C SER A 60 -32.47 9.89 5.47
N ILE A 61 -32.37 10.54 6.64
CA ILE A 61 -33.26 11.62 7.09
C ILE A 61 -32.74 13.03 6.71
N ASN A 62 -31.47 13.18 6.30
CA ASN A 62 -30.87 14.48 5.95
C ASN A 62 -30.15 14.41 4.59
N SER A 63 -30.84 14.80 3.52
CA SER A 63 -30.44 14.67 2.10
C SER A 63 -29.24 15.53 1.66
N ILE A 64 -28.70 16.40 2.51
CA ILE A 64 -27.76 17.47 2.11
C ILE A 64 -26.28 17.05 2.02
N LEU A 65 -25.90 15.86 2.49
CA LEU A 65 -24.49 15.43 2.58
C LEU A 65 -24.06 14.36 1.55
N PHE A 66 -24.98 13.87 0.70
CA PHE A 66 -24.74 12.68 -0.14
C PHE A 66 -24.97 12.88 -1.66
N GLU A 67 -25.07 14.10 -2.18
CA GLU A 67 -25.31 14.26 -3.63
C GLU A 67 -24.13 13.77 -4.51
N ASN A 68 -22.94 13.59 -3.94
CA ASN A 68 -21.73 13.23 -4.69
C ASN A 68 -21.12 11.88 -4.26
N GLU A 69 -21.90 10.80 -4.30
CA GLU A 69 -21.42 9.42 -4.05
C GLU A 69 -20.16 9.08 -4.86
N LEU A 70 -20.05 9.61 -6.07
CA LEU A 70 -18.88 9.44 -6.93
C LEU A 70 -17.60 10.01 -6.29
N ILE A 71 -17.67 11.18 -5.66
CA ILE A 71 -16.51 11.81 -4.98
C ILE A 71 -16.08 10.97 -3.78
N ILE A 72 -17.05 10.46 -3.01
CA ILE A 72 -16.79 9.62 -1.84
C ILE A 72 -16.09 8.32 -2.26
N ASN A 73 -16.56 7.67 -3.33
CA ASN A 73 -15.97 6.45 -3.85
C ASN A 73 -14.53 6.66 -4.31
N TRP A 74 -14.26 7.74 -5.05
CA TRP A 74 -12.90 8.10 -5.46
C TRP A 74 -11.99 8.39 -4.26
N LEU A 75 -12.48 9.10 -3.25
CA LEU A 75 -11.71 9.40 -2.05
C LEU A 75 -11.36 8.13 -1.26
N LEU A 76 -12.32 7.22 -1.08
CA LEU A 76 -12.08 5.93 -0.43
C LEU A 76 -11.08 5.08 -1.23
N ALA A 77 -11.21 5.06 -2.55
CA ALA A 77 -10.32 4.30 -3.41
C ALA A 77 -8.88 4.81 -3.33
N ILE A 78 -8.67 6.13 -3.42
CA ILE A 78 -7.36 6.77 -3.28
C ILE A 78 -6.75 6.49 -1.91
N LEU A 79 -7.56 6.50 -0.85
CA LEU A 79 -7.11 6.21 0.52
C LEU A 79 -6.58 4.77 0.65
N LEU A 80 -7.28 3.79 0.08
CA LEU A 80 -6.87 2.37 0.14
C LEU A 80 -5.61 2.09 -0.70
N ILE A 81 -5.50 2.65 -1.91
CA ILE A 81 -4.34 2.38 -2.79
C ILE A 81 -3.05 3.10 -2.39
N ASN A 82 -3.11 4.14 -1.55
CA ASN A 82 -1.93 4.91 -1.17
C ASN A 82 -1.09 4.21 -0.08
N LYS A 83 -1.38 4.52 1.19
CA LYS A 83 -0.56 4.08 2.31
C LYS A 83 -0.83 2.63 2.69
N THR A 84 -2.09 2.22 2.67
CA THR A 84 -2.53 0.87 3.05
C THR A 84 -1.90 -0.19 2.14
N ALA A 85 -1.95 0.01 0.82
CA ALA A 85 -1.31 -0.88 -0.15
C ALA A 85 0.21 -0.99 0.05
N ASN A 86 0.90 0.13 0.30
CA ASN A 86 2.35 0.14 0.51
C ASN A 86 2.75 -0.63 1.77
N VAL A 87 2.02 -0.42 2.88
CA VAL A 87 2.30 -1.12 4.15
C VAL A 87 1.99 -2.61 4.01
N ILE A 88 0.87 -2.99 3.37
CA ILE A 88 0.56 -4.40 3.10
C ILE A 88 1.68 -5.03 2.28
N PHE A 89 2.09 -4.40 1.18
CA PHE A 89 3.15 -4.94 0.33
C PHE A 89 4.47 -5.13 1.10
N GLN A 90 4.90 -4.11 1.85
CA GLN A 90 6.13 -4.16 2.64
C GLN A 90 6.09 -5.28 3.69
N VAL A 91 5.00 -5.41 4.45
CA VAL A 91 4.88 -6.41 5.51
C VAL A 91 4.80 -7.83 4.94
N THR A 92 4.11 -8.02 3.81
CA THR A 92 3.91 -9.35 3.22
C THR A 92 5.14 -9.86 2.51
N PHE A 93 5.87 -8.98 1.82
CA PHE A 93 6.97 -9.36 0.93
C PHE A 93 8.36 -8.91 1.41
N GLU A 94 8.50 -8.45 2.66
CA GLU A 94 9.79 -8.09 3.28
C GLU A 94 10.86 -9.18 3.09
N LYS A 95 10.46 -10.44 3.25
CA LYS A 95 11.35 -11.62 3.13
C LYS A 95 11.93 -11.81 1.73
N PHE A 96 11.27 -11.28 0.71
CA PHE A 96 11.67 -11.40 -0.70
C PHE A 96 12.45 -10.18 -1.18
N SER A 97 12.54 -9.12 -0.38
CA SER A 97 13.29 -7.92 -0.75
C SER A 97 14.76 -8.29 -0.98
N PRO A 98 15.33 -8.01 -2.17
CA PRO A 98 16.75 -8.25 -2.41
C PRO A 98 17.53 -7.31 -1.50
N LYS A 99 18.20 -7.88 -0.49
CA LYS A 99 19.16 -7.13 0.33
C LYS A 99 20.19 -6.49 -0.59
N SER A 100 20.37 -5.18 -0.46
CA SER A 100 21.22 -4.40 -1.36
C SER A 100 22.66 -4.93 -1.33
N GLU A 101 23.33 -4.87 -2.46
CA GLU A 101 24.73 -5.31 -2.60
C GLU A 101 25.69 -4.51 -1.70
N ASN A 102 25.27 -3.31 -1.25
CA ASN A 102 25.97 -2.49 -0.26
C ASN A 102 26.05 -3.14 1.14
N GLU A 103 25.23 -4.16 1.44
CA GLU A 103 25.30 -4.95 2.67
C GLU A 103 26.28 -6.14 2.58
N ARG A 104 26.86 -6.40 1.39
CA ARG A 104 27.80 -7.51 1.13
C ARG A 104 29.27 -7.11 1.08
N LEU A 105 29.57 -5.82 1.22
CA LEU A 105 30.94 -5.38 1.47
C LEU A 105 31.28 -5.78 2.91
N ASP A 106 31.86 -6.97 3.04
CA ASP A 106 32.42 -7.48 4.30
C ASP A 106 33.28 -6.40 4.98
N PRO A 107 33.16 -6.18 6.30
CA PRO A 107 34.08 -5.34 7.07
C PRO A 107 35.52 -5.88 7.17
N LEU A 108 35.88 -6.94 6.43
CA LEU A 108 37.18 -7.61 6.49
C LEU A 108 38.30 -6.88 5.73
N PHE A 109 38.06 -5.66 5.26
CA PHE A 109 39.13 -4.79 4.82
C PHE A 109 39.76 -4.12 6.03
N HIS A 110 40.96 -4.60 6.37
CA HIS A 110 41.87 -4.00 7.33
C HIS A 110 41.94 -2.48 7.14
N HIS A 111 41.89 -1.77 8.27
CA HIS A 111 41.78 -0.31 8.41
C HIS A 111 42.99 0.51 7.91
N ASP A 112 43.93 -0.08 7.18
CA ASP A 112 45.18 0.58 6.81
C ASP A 112 45.22 0.88 5.32
N GLU A 113 44.33 1.76 4.84
CA GLU A 113 44.48 2.55 3.59
C GLU A 113 43.30 3.52 3.45
N LEU A 114 43.11 4.38 4.46
CA LEU A 114 42.36 5.63 4.27
C LEU A 114 43.28 6.60 3.56
N ASP A 115 43.23 6.65 2.23
CA ASP A 115 43.59 7.85 1.42
C ASP A 115 43.39 7.64 -0.10
N ASN A 116 42.35 6.91 -0.55
CA ASN A 116 41.86 7.09 -1.93
C ASN A 116 40.44 6.56 -2.19
N TYR A 117 39.46 6.89 -1.35
CA TYR A 117 38.06 6.68 -1.71
C TYR A 117 37.56 7.92 -2.46
N ASP A 118 37.76 7.93 -3.78
CA ASP A 118 37.26 8.98 -4.66
C ASP A 118 35.72 8.93 -4.74
N CYS A 119 35.06 9.78 -3.95
CA CYS A 119 33.62 9.99 -4.02
C CYS A 119 33.12 10.47 -5.42
N ARG A 120 34.01 10.79 -6.38
CA ARG A 120 33.64 11.20 -7.74
C ARG A 120 33.34 10.03 -8.69
N ASN A 121 33.65 8.79 -8.32
CA ASN A 121 33.36 7.61 -9.14
C ASN A 121 32.08 6.88 -8.78
N LYS A 122 31.23 7.46 -7.92
CA LYS A 122 29.84 7.02 -7.84
C LYS A 122 29.16 7.50 -9.10
N THR A 123 29.01 6.59 -10.08
CA THR A 123 28.27 6.92 -11.30
C THR A 123 26.93 7.52 -10.87
N VAL A 124 26.54 8.64 -11.50
CA VAL A 124 25.30 9.37 -11.20
C VAL A 124 24.05 8.45 -11.25
N HIS A 125 24.19 7.25 -11.81
CA HIS A 125 23.21 6.19 -11.89
C HIS A 125 22.84 5.52 -10.54
N ASP A 126 23.64 5.66 -9.48
CA ASP A 126 23.41 4.97 -8.20
C ASP A 126 22.78 5.84 -7.09
N ILE A 127 22.40 7.08 -7.41
CA ILE A 127 21.67 7.96 -6.50
C ILE A 127 20.16 7.72 -6.67
N GLY A 128 19.71 6.51 -6.32
CA GLY A 128 18.27 6.26 -6.20
C GLY A 128 17.68 7.17 -5.11
N PHE A 129 16.64 7.95 -5.42
CA PHE A 129 15.95 8.73 -4.40
C PHE A 129 15.40 7.77 -3.32
N GLU A 130 15.66 8.10 -2.06
CA GLU A 130 15.06 7.41 -0.92
C GLU A 130 13.53 7.39 -1.11
N ASN A 131 12.91 6.22 -1.03
CA ASN A 131 11.48 5.98 -1.32
C ASN A 131 11.00 6.04 -2.78
N ALA A 132 11.89 6.14 -3.79
CA ALA A 132 11.48 6.14 -5.20
C ALA A 132 10.58 4.95 -5.57
N GLY A 133 10.88 3.75 -5.07
CA GLY A 133 10.08 2.55 -5.32
C GLY A 133 8.65 2.65 -4.77
N ALA A 134 8.47 3.24 -3.59
CA ALA A 134 7.15 3.45 -2.99
C ALA A 134 6.32 4.48 -3.77
N LEU A 135 6.96 5.55 -4.26
CA LEU A 135 6.34 6.56 -5.12
C LEU A 135 5.92 5.95 -6.46
N ILE A 136 6.81 5.18 -7.11
CA ILE A 136 6.51 4.49 -8.38
C ILE A 136 5.29 3.57 -8.19
N GLY A 137 5.24 2.80 -7.10
CA GLY A 137 4.10 1.94 -6.80
C GLY A 137 2.79 2.70 -6.60
N ILE A 138 2.81 3.86 -5.94
CA ILE A 138 1.63 4.72 -5.79
C ILE A 138 1.15 5.22 -7.17
N LEU A 139 2.07 5.74 -7.99
CA LEU A 139 1.75 6.25 -9.32
C LEU A 139 1.18 5.17 -10.24
N GLU A 140 1.73 3.96 -10.19
CA GLU A 140 1.24 2.81 -10.95
C GLU A 140 -0.20 2.44 -10.56
N ARG A 141 -0.51 2.38 -9.26
CA ARG A 141 -1.88 2.05 -8.80
C ARG A 141 -2.88 3.16 -9.14
N LEU A 142 -2.46 4.43 -9.04
CA LEU A 142 -3.26 5.56 -9.49
C LEU A 142 -3.56 5.47 -10.99
N LEU A 143 -2.55 5.14 -11.80
CA LEU A 143 -2.74 4.94 -13.23
C LEU A 143 -3.72 3.79 -13.51
N ILE A 144 -3.53 2.62 -12.86
CA ILE A 144 -4.39 1.45 -13.02
C ILE A 144 -5.85 1.79 -12.70
N ILE A 145 -6.11 2.42 -11.55
CA ILE A 145 -7.49 2.70 -11.13
C ILE A 145 -8.19 3.73 -12.02
N ILE A 146 -7.45 4.74 -12.52
CA ILE A 146 -7.97 5.71 -13.49
C ILE A 146 -8.33 5.00 -14.80
N MET A 147 -7.44 4.15 -15.32
CA MET A 147 -7.68 3.42 -16.56
C MET A 147 -8.84 2.41 -16.42
N LEU A 148 -8.97 1.74 -15.27
CA LEU A 148 -10.13 0.89 -14.97
C LEU A 148 -11.44 1.68 -14.96
N ALA A 149 -11.43 2.90 -14.43
CA ALA A 149 -12.62 3.76 -14.43
C ALA A 149 -12.99 4.25 -15.84
N ILE A 150 -12.01 4.47 -16.70
CA ILE A 150 -12.20 4.79 -18.14
C ILE A 150 -12.63 3.55 -18.93
N GLY A 151 -12.30 2.35 -18.46
CA GLY A 151 -12.55 1.08 -19.14
C GLY A 151 -11.44 0.67 -20.13
N ASP A 152 -10.32 1.40 -20.16
CA ASP A 152 -9.19 1.11 -21.05
C ASP A 152 -8.19 0.17 -20.39
N VAL A 153 -8.45 -1.13 -20.52
CA VAL A 153 -7.56 -2.18 -20.01
C VAL A 153 -6.26 -2.26 -20.82
N THR A 154 -6.24 -1.79 -22.07
CA THR A 154 -5.06 -1.81 -22.93
C THR A 154 -4.00 -0.83 -22.44
N ALA A 155 -4.40 0.36 -21.99
CA ALA A 155 -3.49 1.32 -21.38
C ALA A 155 -2.79 0.77 -20.13
N ILE A 156 -3.49 -0.05 -19.32
CA ILE A 156 -2.92 -0.74 -18.17
C ILE A 156 -1.83 -1.72 -18.62
N ALA A 157 -2.15 -2.58 -19.60
CA ALA A 157 -1.20 -3.56 -20.13
C ALA A 157 0.05 -2.88 -20.73
N PHE A 158 -0.13 -1.77 -21.43
CA PHE A 158 0.95 -0.97 -22.01
C PHE A 158 1.86 -0.37 -20.94
N ALA A 159 1.30 0.24 -19.89
CA ALA A 159 2.08 0.81 -18.80
C ALA A 159 2.91 -0.24 -18.06
N LEU A 160 2.34 -1.42 -17.81
CA LEU A 160 3.05 -2.56 -17.20
C LEU A 160 4.16 -3.11 -18.13
N GLY A 161 3.90 -3.13 -19.44
CA GLY A 161 4.87 -3.49 -20.46
C GLY A 161 6.08 -2.55 -20.46
N ILE A 162 5.84 -1.24 -20.50
CA ILE A 162 6.91 -0.22 -20.41
C ILE A 162 7.72 -0.41 -19.12
N LYS A 163 7.05 -0.60 -17.98
CA LYS A 163 7.73 -0.81 -16.70
C LYS A 163 8.70 -1.99 -16.74
N SER A 164 8.27 -3.10 -17.36
CA SER A 164 9.08 -4.31 -17.53
C SER A 164 10.24 -4.11 -18.49
N ILE A 165 10.03 -3.40 -19.62
CA ILE A 165 11.09 -3.07 -20.59
C ILE A 165 12.18 -2.22 -19.94
N VAL A 166 11.80 -1.16 -19.20
CA VAL A 166 12.77 -0.27 -18.53
C VAL A 166 13.60 -1.01 -17.47
N ARG A 167 13.07 -2.07 -16.85
CA ARG A 167 13.77 -2.87 -15.84
C ARG A 167 14.41 -4.14 -16.39
N PHE A 168 14.29 -4.42 -17.69
CA PHE A 168 14.63 -5.71 -18.30
C PHE A 168 16.03 -6.22 -17.91
N GLU A 169 17.04 -5.36 -17.93
CA GLU A 169 18.40 -5.73 -17.54
C GLU A 169 18.51 -6.22 -16.08
N LYS A 170 17.83 -5.54 -15.15
CA LYS A 170 17.80 -5.94 -13.73
C LYS A 170 16.94 -7.18 -13.49
N LEU A 171 15.94 -7.45 -14.34
CA LEU A 171 15.10 -8.65 -14.24
C LEU A 171 15.86 -9.95 -14.50
N LYS A 172 17.05 -9.89 -15.11
CA LYS A 172 17.93 -11.05 -15.29
C LYS A 172 18.50 -11.57 -13.96
N GLU A 173 18.55 -10.72 -12.93
CA GLU A 173 18.91 -11.16 -11.58
C GLU A 173 17.73 -11.89 -10.94
N PRO A 174 17.85 -13.18 -10.59
CA PRO A 174 16.69 -14.01 -10.21
C PRO A 174 15.96 -13.46 -8.97
N LYS A 175 16.70 -13.04 -7.94
CA LYS A 175 16.11 -12.47 -6.71
C LYS A 175 15.36 -11.16 -6.97
N PHE A 176 15.92 -10.29 -7.80
CA PHE A 176 15.28 -9.02 -8.14
C PHE A 176 14.08 -9.24 -9.05
N GLY A 177 14.20 -10.12 -10.05
CA GLY A 177 13.12 -10.47 -10.97
C GLY A 177 11.91 -11.05 -10.26
N GLU A 178 12.11 -12.00 -9.34
CA GLU A 178 11.03 -12.56 -8.50
C GLU A 178 10.33 -11.49 -7.67
N TYR A 179 11.11 -10.65 -6.95
CA TYR A 179 10.56 -9.57 -6.13
C TYR A 179 9.77 -8.54 -6.96
N PHE A 180 10.31 -8.16 -8.11
CA PHE A 180 9.66 -7.23 -9.04
C PHE A 180 8.35 -7.79 -9.60
N LEU A 181 8.34 -9.07 -9.98
CA LEU A 181 7.16 -9.72 -10.53
C LEU A 181 6.05 -9.84 -9.49
N ILE A 182 6.42 -10.27 -8.28
CA ILE A 182 5.50 -10.35 -7.13
C ILE A 182 4.89 -8.97 -6.83
N GLY A 183 5.71 -7.91 -6.78
CA GLY A 183 5.22 -6.56 -6.52
C GLY A 183 4.28 -6.03 -7.58
N THR A 184 4.59 -6.28 -8.85
CA THR A 184 3.75 -5.82 -9.97
C THR A 184 2.41 -6.58 -9.99
N LEU A 185 2.43 -7.91 -9.86
CA LEU A 185 1.21 -8.72 -9.82
C LEU A 185 0.33 -8.38 -8.61
N PHE A 186 0.93 -8.24 -7.43
CA PHE A 186 0.22 -7.83 -6.23
C PHE A 186 -0.45 -6.46 -6.42
N SER A 187 0.28 -5.49 -6.97
CA SER A 187 -0.23 -4.12 -7.21
C SER A 187 -1.47 -4.12 -8.12
N VAL A 188 -1.43 -4.89 -9.21
CA VAL A 188 -2.55 -5.01 -10.15
C VAL A 188 -3.75 -5.69 -9.50
N ILE A 189 -3.54 -6.84 -8.85
CA ILE A 189 -4.61 -7.61 -8.19
C ILE A 189 -5.25 -6.78 -7.08
N TYR A 190 -4.44 -6.15 -6.22
CA TYR A 190 -4.92 -5.31 -5.13
C TYR A 190 -5.79 -4.15 -5.66
N THR A 191 -5.32 -3.44 -6.69
CA THR A 191 -6.05 -2.31 -7.27
C THR A 191 -7.36 -2.75 -7.92
N LEU A 192 -7.36 -3.91 -8.59
CA LEU A 192 -8.57 -4.51 -9.16
C LEU A 192 -9.61 -4.83 -8.08
N VAL A 193 -9.19 -5.46 -6.98
CA VAL A 193 -10.07 -5.79 -5.86
C VAL A 193 -10.66 -4.51 -5.25
N VAL A 194 -9.84 -3.49 -5.00
CA VAL A 194 -10.31 -2.19 -4.48
C VAL A 194 -11.32 -1.55 -5.45
N TYR A 195 -11.04 -1.54 -6.75
CA TYR A 195 -11.95 -0.99 -7.74
C TYR A 195 -13.29 -1.73 -7.74
N ILE A 196 -13.27 -3.07 -7.72
CA ILE A 196 -14.49 -3.88 -7.70
C ILE A 196 -15.30 -3.60 -6.42
N LEU A 197 -14.63 -3.62 -5.26
CA LEU A 197 -15.28 -3.40 -3.96
C LEU A 197 -15.93 -2.01 -3.83
N ILE A 198 -15.36 -0.99 -4.47
CA ILE A 198 -15.86 0.39 -4.32
C ILE A 198 -16.83 0.78 -5.44
N PHE A 199 -16.47 0.51 -6.70
CA PHE A 199 -17.21 1.02 -7.86
C PHE A 199 -18.23 0.02 -8.43
N LYS A 200 -17.98 -1.29 -8.26
CA LYS A 200 -18.86 -2.36 -8.80
C LYS A 200 -19.74 -3.04 -7.75
N PHE A 201 -19.33 -3.08 -6.49
CA PHE A 201 -20.09 -3.73 -5.40
C PHE A 201 -21.36 -2.95 -4.98
N ARG A 202 -21.72 -1.88 -5.70
CA ARG A 202 -22.95 -1.15 -5.45
C ARG A 202 -24.15 -2.00 -5.86
N PHE A 203 -24.91 -2.44 -4.86
CA PHE A 203 -26.16 -3.19 -4.95
C PHE A 203 -27.08 -2.65 -6.05
N SER A 204 -27.47 -3.55 -6.95
CA SER A 204 -28.71 -3.44 -7.74
C SER A 204 -29.94 -3.42 -6.85
#